data_AF-A0A6L7WTT8-F1
#
_entry.id   AF-A0A6L7WTT8-F1
#
_cell.length_a   1.000
_cell.length_b   1.000
_cell.length_c   1.000
_cell.angle_alpha   90.00
_cell.angle_beta   90.00
_cell.angle_gamma   90.00
#
_symmetry.space_group_name_H-M   'P 1'
#
loop_
_entity.id
_entity.type
_entity.pdbx_description
1 polymer ?
#
loop_
_entity_poly.entity_id
_entity_poly.type
_entity_poly.pdbx_seq_one_letter_code
_entity_poly.pdbx_strand_id
1 'polypeptide(L)'
;MADSGLGDFSGPPMNRRIEEIAERLRGRIVLIAGNHDRITSRMAAAFARVTGPQRLRTSVNGIRGVALSHVPLHQAATDEPGKVAVAGNLHGHIHQRTSPTPRHCNVCVEHTEYRPIRLEEAVERLADQIRTGQPAALDVERRNT
;
A
#
# COMPACT_ATOMS: atom_id res chain seq x y z
N MET A 1 -13.78 -9.42 2.01
CA MET A 1 -13.28 -8.25 1.25
C MET A 1 -12.55 -7.39 2.25
N ALA A 2 -11.23 -7.27 2.13
CA ALA A 2 -10.37 -6.58 3.09
C ALA A 2 -9.72 -5.39 2.38
N ASP A 3 -10.00 -4.19 2.87
CA ASP A 3 -9.46 -2.94 2.36
C ASP A 3 -8.18 -2.60 3.14
N SER A 4 -7.04 -2.52 2.46
CA SER A 4 -5.75 -2.17 3.05
C SER A 4 -5.37 -0.72 2.72
N GLY A 5 -5.37 0.17 3.71
CA GLY A 5 -4.87 1.55 3.57
C GLY A 5 -3.42 1.67 4.05
N LEU A 6 -2.52 2.21 3.22
CA LEU A 6 -1.08 2.24 3.47
C LEU A 6 -0.57 3.60 3.98
N GLY A 7 -0.71 3.87 5.29
CA GLY A 7 0.13 4.79 6.09
C GLY A 7 0.16 6.29 5.72
N ASP A 8 0.80 7.09 6.58
CA ASP A 8 0.83 8.58 6.64
C ASP A 8 -0.46 9.25 7.18
N PHE A 9 -0.63 9.15 8.49
CA PHE A 9 -1.84 9.55 9.22
C PHE A 9 -1.58 10.64 10.29
N SER A 10 -0.40 11.27 10.34
CA SER A 10 0.01 12.03 11.54
C SER A 10 -0.23 13.55 11.51
N GLY A 11 -1.00 14.01 12.52
CA GLY A 11 -1.13 15.39 13.05
C GLY A 11 -2.15 15.40 14.22
N PRO A 12 -2.02 16.18 15.30
CA PRO A 12 -2.96 16.15 16.44
C PRO A 12 -4.16 17.09 16.22
N PRO A 13 -4.96 16.82 15.17
CA PRO A 13 -6.35 16.38 15.33
C PRO A 13 -6.74 15.15 14.48
N MET A 14 -5.82 14.65 13.65
CA MET A 14 -5.98 13.53 12.73
C MET A 14 -6.09 12.19 13.48
N ASN A 15 -5.30 11.98 14.53
CA ASN A 15 -5.26 10.72 15.30
C ASN A 15 -6.63 10.33 15.88
N ARG A 16 -7.39 11.29 16.42
CA ARG A 16 -8.75 11.04 16.95
C ARG A 16 -9.73 10.67 15.83
N ARG A 17 -9.61 11.30 14.65
CA ARG A 17 -10.44 10.96 13.48
C ARG A 17 -10.16 9.57 12.94
N ILE A 18 -8.92 9.10 12.98
CA ILE A 18 -8.54 7.77 12.51
C ILE A 18 -9.14 6.68 13.39
N GLU A 19 -9.14 6.89 14.71
CA GLU A 19 -9.81 5.98 15.66
C GLU A 19 -11.31 5.87 15.34
N GLU A 20 -12.01 7.01 15.17
CA GLU A 20 -13.43 7.04 14.82
C GLU A 20 -13.73 6.43 13.43
N ILE A 21 -12.84 6.62 12.46
CA ILE A 21 -12.97 6.02 11.12
C ILE A 21 -12.75 4.51 11.21
N ALA A 22 -11.71 4.04 11.90
CA ALA A 22 -11.39 2.63 12.04
C ALA A 22 -12.52 1.84 12.74
N GLU A 23 -13.14 2.42 13.78
CA GLU A 23 -14.32 1.83 14.44
C GLU A 23 -15.52 1.66 13.51
N ARG A 24 -15.65 2.52 12.48
CA ARG A 24 -16.74 2.46 11.49
C ARG A 24 -16.45 1.54 10.30
N LEU A 25 -15.17 1.25 10.05
CA LEU A 25 -14.76 0.38 8.97
C LEU A 25 -15.05 -1.09 9.35
N ARG A 26 -15.79 -1.79 8.50
CA ARG A 26 -16.14 -3.19 8.72
C ARG A 26 -15.09 -4.10 8.08
N GLY A 27 -14.61 -5.09 8.82
CA GLY A 27 -13.70 -6.12 8.31
C GLY A 27 -12.35 -6.15 9.01
N ARG A 28 -11.41 -6.93 8.46
CA ARG A 28 -10.04 -7.06 8.99
C ARG A 28 -9.15 -6.01 8.37
N ILE A 29 -8.80 -4.98 9.14
CA ILE A 29 -7.97 -3.87 8.65
C ILE A 29 -6.54 -4.06 9.15
N VAL A 30 -5.57 -4.01 8.23
CA VAL A 30 -4.15 -4.07 8.54
C VAL A 30 -3.55 -2.70 8.24
N LEU A 31 -2.98 -2.05 9.25
CA LEU A 31 -2.27 -0.80 9.10
C LEU A 31 -0.77 -1.08 8.90
N ILE A 32 -0.21 -0.56 7.81
CA ILE A 32 1.24 -0.49 7.61
C ILE A 32 1.67 0.93 7.95
N ALA A 33 2.24 1.12 9.13
CA ALA A 33 2.62 2.43 9.65
C ALA A 33 3.74 3.04 8.81
N GLY A 34 3.59 4.33 8.49
CA GLY A 34 4.66 5.15 7.96
C GLY A 34 5.70 5.51 9.01
N ASN A 35 6.84 6.03 8.57
CA ASN A 35 7.95 6.41 9.47
C ASN A 35 7.60 7.58 10.40
N HIS A 36 6.58 8.37 10.07
CA HIS A 36 6.12 9.51 10.85
C HIS A 36 4.90 9.19 11.73
N ASP A 37 4.32 8.00 11.60
CA ASP A 37 3.13 7.61 12.36
C ASP A 37 3.48 7.30 13.83
N ARG A 38 3.01 8.16 14.75
CA ARG A 38 3.02 7.87 16.19
C ARG A 38 1.87 6.93 16.52
N ILE A 39 2.13 5.63 16.45
CA ILE A 39 1.15 4.60 16.80
C ILE A 39 0.87 4.64 18.30
N THR A 40 -0.33 5.08 18.68
CA THR A 40 -0.83 5.00 20.05
C THR A 40 -1.37 3.60 20.33
N SER A 41 -1.43 3.19 21.60
CA SER A 41 -2.05 1.91 22.01
C SER A 41 -3.51 1.80 21.56
N ARG A 42 -4.23 2.92 21.61
CA ARG A 42 -5.63 3.02 21.15
C ARG A 42 -5.77 2.86 19.65
N MET A 43 -4.90 3.51 18.87
CA MET A 43 -4.88 3.35 17.42
C MET A 43 -4.53 1.90 17.05
N ALA A 44 -3.56 1.28 17.72
CA ALA A 44 -3.21 -0.12 17.49
C ALA A 44 -4.37 -1.09 17.75
N ALA A 45 -5.18 -0.82 18.78
CA ALA A 45 -6.35 -1.63 19.11
C ALA A 45 -7.49 -1.52 18.07
N ALA A 46 -7.54 -0.44 17.29
CA ALA A 46 -8.55 -0.25 16.25
C ALA A 46 -8.26 -1.04 14.96
N PHE A 47 -7.07 -1.60 14.81
CA PHE A 47 -6.68 -2.40 13.64
C PHE A 47 -6.45 -3.86 14.03
N ALA A 48 -6.78 -4.78 13.13
CA ALA A 48 -6.53 -6.22 13.35
C ALA A 48 -5.04 -6.57 13.35
N ARG A 49 -4.20 -5.69 12.78
CA ARG A 49 -2.75 -5.74 12.84
C ARG A 49 -2.18 -4.37 12.52
N VAL A 50 -1.21 -3.92 13.32
CA VAL A 50 -0.33 -2.80 12.96
C VAL A 50 1.06 -3.35 12.74
N THR A 51 1.64 -3.05 11.60
CA THR A 51 3.07 -3.28 11.35
C THR A 51 3.79 -1.96 11.34
N GLY A 52 5.04 -1.94 11.82
CA GLY A 52 5.92 -0.80 11.59
C GLY A 52 6.20 -0.60 10.09
N PRO A 53 7.15 0.28 9.71
CA PRO A 53 7.50 0.53 8.31
C PRO A 53 8.08 -0.70 7.58
N GLN A 54 8.19 -1.82 8.30
CA GLN A 54 8.69 -3.08 7.81
C GLN A 54 7.73 -3.74 6.81
N ARG A 55 8.36 -4.33 5.82
CA ARG A 55 7.77 -5.03 4.68
C ARG A 55 6.90 -6.21 5.11
N LEU A 56 5.63 -6.19 4.72
CA LEU A 56 4.81 -7.40 4.67
C LEU A 56 4.97 -8.08 3.30
N ARG A 57 4.97 -9.41 3.29
CA ARG A 57 4.97 -10.19 2.06
C ARG A 57 3.65 -10.93 1.95
N THR A 58 3.00 -10.80 0.80
CA THR A 58 1.73 -11.47 0.52
C THR A 58 1.80 -12.23 -0.80
N SER A 59 0.84 -13.13 -0.98
CA SER A 59 0.58 -13.79 -2.25
C SER A 59 -0.91 -13.69 -2.54
N VAL A 60 -1.26 -13.19 -3.72
CA VAL A 60 -2.65 -12.94 -4.11
C VAL A 60 -2.86 -13.49 -5.51
N ASN A 61 -3.94 -14.24 -5.74
CA ASN A 61 -4.29 -14.84 -7.04
C ASN A 61 -3.11 -15.57 -7.74
N GLY A 62 -2.27 -16.26 -6.97
CA GLY A 62 -1.11 -17.00 -7.50
C GLY A 62 0.16 -16.16 -7.70
N ILE A 63 0.08 -14.83 -7.61
CA ILE A 63 1.25 -13.94 -7.66
C ILE A 63 1.92 -13.96 -6.29
N ARG A 64 3.09 -14.59 -6.20
CA ARG A 64 3.85 -14.72 -4.96
C ARG A 64 4.87 -13.61 -4.80
N GLY A 65 5.16 -13.27 -3.55
CA GLY A 65 6.27 -12.37 -3.23
C GLY A 65 5.95 -10.89 -3.48
N VAL A 66 4.70 -10.47 -3.32
CA VAL A 66 4.36 -9.03 -3.34
C VAL A 66 4.71 -8.42 -1.99
N ALA A 67 5.49 -7.35 -2.02
CA ALA A 67 5.90 -6.60 -0.85
C ALA A 67 4.95 -5.41 -0.60
N LEU A 68 4.41 -5.30 0.61
CA LEU A 68 3.64 -4.14 1.05
C LEU A 68 4.53 -3.29 1.96
N SER A 69 4.65 -2.01 1.66
CA SER A 69 5.42 -1.05 2.46
C SER A 69 4.78 0.33 2.38
N HIS A 70 5.10 1.20 3.34
CA HIS A 70 4.65 2.58 3.25
C HIS A 70 5.44 3.36 2.16
N VAL A 71 6.77 3.27 2.17
CA VAL A 71 7.65 3.88 1.16
C VAL A 71 7.97 2.91 0.01
N PRO A 72 8.26 3.41 -1.21
CA PRO A 72 8.80 2.57 -2.27
C PRO A 72 10.11 1.92 -1.82
N LEU A 73 10.22 0.59 -1.98
CA LEU A 73 11.44 -0.13 -1.65
C LEU A 73 12.49 0.03 -2.75
N HIS A 74 13.76 0.14 -2.38
CA HIS A 74 14.83 0.09 -3.38
C HIS A 74 14.86 -1.29 -4.07
N GLN A 75 15.08 -1.36 -5.39
CA GLN A 75 15.10 -2.64 -6.13
C GLN A 75 16.12 -3.65 -5.56
N ALA A 76 17.26 -3.18 -5.08
CA ALA A 76 18.24 -4.04 -4.42
C ALA A 76 17.67 -4.76 -3.17
N ALA A 77 16.69 -4.15 -2.47
CA ALA A 77 16.00 -4.78 -1.34
C ALA A 77 14.91 -5.78 -1.77
N THR A 78 14.54 -5.80 -3.06
CA THR A 78 13.61 -6.77 -3.65
C THR A 78 14.31 -8.03 -4.17
N ASP A 79 15.60 -7.92 -4.52
CA ASP A 79 16.39 -8.98 -5.16
C ASP A 79 17.49 -9.57 -4.25
N GLU A 80 17.33 -9.49 -2.93
CA GLU A 80 18.31 -10.06 -1.98
C GLU A 80 18.53 -11.58 -2.21
N PRO A 81 19.79 -12.02 -2.44
CA PRO A 81 20.12 -13.42 -2.64
C PRO A 81 19.67 -14.30 -1.46
N GLY A 82 19.07 -15.46 -1.76
CA GLY A 82 18.62 -16.42 -0.74
C GLY A 82 17.26 -16.12 -0.10
N LYS A 83 16.59 -15.03 -0.48
CA LYS A 83 15.18 -14.78 -0.11
C LYS A 83 14.26 -15.06 -1.28
N VAL A 84 12.99 -15.40 -0.99
CA VAL A 84 11.96 -15.55 -2.04
C VAL A 84 11.94 -14.27 -2.86
N ALA A 85 12.19 -14.41 -4.17
CA ALA A 85 12.18 -13.30 -5.12
C ALA A 85 10.87 -12.51 -4.99
N VAL A 86 10.98 -11.20 -5.00
CA VAL A 86 9.84 -10.32 -4.81
C VAL A 86 9.36 -9.93 -6.19
N ALA A 87 8.12 -10.32 -6.50
CA ALA A 87 7.52 -9.99 -7.79
C ALA A 87 7.42 -8.47 -7.97
N GLY A 88 7.04 -7.76 -6.91
CA GLY A 88 7.05 -6.29 -6.89
C GLY A 88 6.59 -5.72 -5.55
N ASN A 89 6.43 -4.41 -5.50
CA ASN A 89 6.16 -3.66 -4.29
C ASN A 89 4.91 -2.77 -4.46
N LEU A 90 3.89 -3.00 -3.62
CA LEU A 90 2.80 -2.04 -3.41
C LEU A 90 3.24 -1.06 -2.33
N HIS A 91 3.18 0.24 -2.64
CA HIS A 91 3.61 1.28 -1.70
C HIS A 91 2.73 2.52 -1.78
N GLY A 92 2.84 3.38 -0.77
CA GLY A 92 2.25 4.71 -0.75
C GLY A 92 3.34 5.80 -0.77
N HIS A 93 3.13 6.83 0.07
CA HIS A 93 4.08 7.90 0.41
C HIS A 93 4.43 8.92 -0.69
N ILE A 94 4.48 8.52 -1.95
CA ILE A 94 4.91 9.43 -3.04
C ILE A 94 3.77 10.23 -3.69
N HIS A 95 2.57 10.22 -3.09
CA HIS A 95 1.39 10.96 -3.54
C HIS A 95 1.10 10.76 -5.04
N GLN A 96 1.04 11.84 -5.81
CA GLN A 96 0.70 11.87 -7.24
C GLN A 96 1.86 11.41 -8.15
N ARG A 97 3.02 11.08 -7.59
CA ARG A 97 4.19 10.73 -8.41
C ARG A 97 3.99 9.36 -9.03
N THR A 98 4.40 9.24 -10.29
CA THR A 98 4.51 7.96 -10.99
C THR A 98 5.39 7.00 -10.21
N SER A 99 5.01 5.73 -10.21
CA SER A 99 5.77 4.67 -9.54
C SER A 99 7.23 4.65 -10.05
N PRO A 100 8.23 4.45 -9.17
CA PRO A 100 9.65 4.57 -9.56
C PRO A 100 10.06 3.61 -10.69
N THR A 101 9.49 2.41 -10.71
CA THR A 101 9.74 1.40 -11.75
C THR A 101 8.49 0.56 -12.00
N PRO A 102 8.44 -0.24 -13.08
CA PRO A 102 7.30 -1.13 -13.35
C PRO A 102 7.02 -2.16 -12.24
N ARG A 103 8.02 -2.48 -11.40
CA ARG A 103 7.88 -3.36 -10.23
C ARG A 103 7.34 -2.65 -8.98
N HIS A 104 6.97 -1.38 -9.09
CA HIS A 104 6.38 -0.60 -8.00
C HIS A 104 4.97 -0.19 -8.39
N CYS A 105 3.99 -0.39 -7.51
CA CYS A 105 2.65 0.12 -7.69
C CYS A 105 2.33 1.10 -6.56
N ASN A 106 2.20 2.36 -6.94
CA ASN A 106 1.75 3.41 -6.04
C ASN A 106 0.23 3.29 -5.81
N VAL A 107 -0.15 2.99 -4.57
CA VAL A 107 -1.56 2.86 -4.13
C VAL A 107 -2.02 4.05 -3.29
N CYS A 108 -1.34 5.19 -3.40
CA CYS A 108 -1.78 6.46 -2.83
C CYS A 108 -3.22 6.80 -3.24
N VAL A 109 -3.95 7.49 -2.37
CA VAL A 109 -5.36 7.84 -2.58
C VAL A 109 -5.57 8.72 -3.82
N GLU A 110 -4.56 9.50 -4.19
CA GLU A 110 -4.53 10.32 -5.41
C GLU A 110 -4.53 9.47 -6.70
N HIS A 111 -4.07 8.22 -6.62
CA HIS A 111 -4.11 7.25 -7.72
C HIS A 111 -5.39 6.40 -7.72
N THR A 112 -6.31 6.64 -6.80
CA THR A 112 -7.51 5.81 -6.62
C THR A 112 -8.78 6.65 -6.44
N GLU A 113 -8.75 7.89 -6.95
CA GLU A 113 -9.87 8.85 -6.84
C GLU A 113 -10.34 9.06 -5.39
N TYR A 114 -9.40 9.03 -4.45
CA TYR A 114 -9.66 9.12 -3.01
C TYR A 114 -10.58 8.02 -2.46
N ARG A 115 -10.51 6.82 -3.06
CA ARG A 115 -11.26 5.63 -2.63
C ARG A 115 -10.31 4.50 -2.25
N PRO A 116 -10.69 3.62 -1.30
CA PRO A 116 -9.92 2.41 -1.04
C PRO A 116 -9.81 1.54 -2.29
N ILE A 117 -8.63 0.97 -2.52
CA ILE A 117 -8.38 -0.03 -3.56
C ILE A 117 -8.33 -1.43 -2.94
N ARG A 118 -8.92 -2.40 -3.64
CA ARG A 118 -8.85 -3.80 -3.25
C ARG A 118 -7.43 -4.32 -3.43
N LEU A 119 -6.97 -5.16 -2.52
CA LEU A 119 -5.62 -5.72 -2.60
C LEU A 119 -5.43 -6.53 -3.89
N GLU A 120 -6.44 -7.28 -4.32
CA GLU A 120 -6.44 -8.04 -5.56
C GLU A 120 -6.22 -7.14 -6.78
N GLU A 121 -6.95 -6.02 -6.84
CA GLU A 121 -6.84 -5.04 -7.92
C GLU A 121 -5.46 -4.38 -7.94
N ALA A 122 -4.92 -4.01 -6.77
CA ALA A 122 -3.58 -3.44 -6.68
C ALA A 122 -2.49 -4.43 -7.15
N VAL A 123 -2.66 -5.72 -6.84
CA VAL A 123 -1.75 -6.77 -7.30
C VAL A 123 -1.88 -7.00 -8.82
N GLU A 124 -3.09 -6.94 -9.37
CA GLU A 124 -3.31 -7.04 -10.81
C GLU A 124 -2.68 -5.87 -11.57
N ARG A 125 -2.84 -4.63 -11.08
CA ARG A 125 -2.15 -3.45 -11.63
C ARG A 125 -0.64 -3.63 -11.63
N LEU A 126 -0.07 -4.11 -10.53
CA LEU A 126 1.37 -4.40 -10.46
C LEU A 126 1.78 -5.46 -11.48
N ALA A 127 1.01 -6.53 -11.64
CA ALA A 127 1.29 -7.58 -12.63
C ALA A 127 1.26 -7.04 -14.06
N ASP A 128 0.29 -6.17 -14.36
CA ASP A 128 0.16 -5.52 -15.66
C ASP A 128 1.36 -4.61 -15.96
N GLN A 129 1.77 -3.79 -15.00
CA GLN A 129 2.95 -2.94 -15.13
C GLN A 129 4.23 -3.74 -15.41
N ILE A 130 4.42 -4.86 -14.69
CA ILE A 130 5.56 -5.75 -14.89
C ILE A 130 5.51 -6.35 -16.30
N ARG A 131 4.32 -6.76 -16.76
CA ARG A 131 4.11 -7.34 -18.10
C ARG A 131 4.37 -6.34 -19.22
N THR A 132 3.93 -5.10 -19.07
CA THR A 132 4.08 -4.04 -20.10
C THR A 132 5.44 -3.33 -20.02
N GLY A 133 6.16 -3.48 -18.92
CA GLY A 133 7.43 -2.78 -18.67
C GLY A 133 7.24 -1.28 -18.40
N GLN A 134 6.03 -0.84 -18.07
CA GLN A 134 5.71 0.57 -17.83
C GLN A 134 5.10 0.76 -16.44
N PRO A 135 5.53 1.76 -15.64
CA PRO A 135 4.88 2.08 -14.38
C PRO A 135 3.47 2.65 -14.63
N ALA A 136 2.54 2.41 -13.71
CA ALA A 136 1.21 3.02 -13.80
C ALA A 136 1.31 4.54 -13.66
N ALA A 137 0.74 5.24 -14.65
CA ALA A 137 0.45 6.66 -14.57
C ALA A 137 -0.69 6.92 -13.56
N LEU A 138 -0.93 8.20 -13.24
CA LEU A 138 -2.09 8.61 -12.45
C LEU A 138 -3.39 8.11 -13.10
N ASP A 139 -4.25 7.46 -12.32
CA ASP A 139 -5.53 6.93 -12.79
C ASP A 139 -6.51 8.02 -13.26
N VAL A 140 -6.23 9.29 -12.96
CA VAL A 140 -7.05 10.46 -13.33
C VAL A 140 -7.30 10.55 -14.84
N GLU A 141 -6.42 9.97 -15.67
CA GLU A 141 -6.56 10.01 -17.14
C GLU A 141 -7.35 8.81 -17.72
N ARG A 142 -7.70 7.77 -16.94
CA ARG A 142 -8.21 6.48 -17.49
C ARG A 142 -9.73 6.37 -17.66
N ARG A 143 -10.51 7.45 -17.51
CA ARG A 143 -12.00 7.39 -17.64
C ARG A 143 -12.64 8.45 -18.55
N ASN A 144 -11.89 9.04 -19.48
CA ASN A 144 -12.43 9.93 -20.53
C ASN A 144 -12.58 9.26 -21.91
N THR A 145 -12.71 7.94 -21.95
CA THR A 145 -13.06 7.13 -23.14
C THR A 145 -14.04 6.05 -22.71
#